data_AF-A0A941SE63-F1
#
_entry.id   AF-A0A941SE63-F1
#
_cell.length_a   1.000
_cell.length_b   1.000
_cell.length_c   1.000
_cell.angle_alpha   90.00
_cell.angle_beta   90.00
_cell.angle_gamma   90.00
#
_symmetry.space_group_name_H-M   'P 1'
#
loop_
_entity.id
_entity.type
_entity.pdbx_description
1 polymer ?
#
loop_
_entity_poly.entity_id
_entity_poly.type
_entity_poly.pdbx_seq_one_letter_code
_entity_poly.pdbx_strand_id
1 'polypeptide(L)'
;MFKKTTFFLLAIINLCWAPLSLGVRDHDAPPILANVELPLPKQIYAFGDNVIKVVFTNQSAQPINLQSVVLSATLDGHDVSNWLTKGTTPGVNDTCSNQNLAPQKTCHVYISVVPQDDGNQLTVKATLSFGMQNVAAVTSSQVITADPTIHMVNFINQCPYPVWLGVSNSDAHVDPLNGSSPDAYKISKQIPGMAPTTKSIKVNQYENGLFWAKTNCKIQNNTLVCNTGSCPTLTNAQGGVTGTCVQKKEPMSPFTRFEAFMSNVPNNDGIYNTSIINGFNLPVEVKGLGNKSAVPSVPAPFDCAASGAVIQPQGSTLGSCSWEFQPPTPAQNFYFVSQGADDNCTSCKSPNLCGMAYNQVNTDGGQAPINRRCGTFQGYWTIASFNYPIATQWGSQNLYNFYALGTPLPAGPDGDYGQGATYANMYGCIVTSNSSLNTGYAQGTPNVCGCYDWNKSQSAVPTAQAANCVKDNADWERVVFPKIVWLKQACPTAYAYQFDDKSSSFQCNPNKGGYTSYQVTFCPGGKTGAPVVMQKAKRS
;
A
#
# COMPACT_ATOMS: atom_id res chain seq x y z
N MET A 1 -49.85 -60.32 -20.95
CA MET A 1 -48.63 -59.63 -20.44
C MET A 1 -47.80 -59.18 -21.63
N PHE A 2 -47.06 -58.07 -21.45
CA PHE A 2 -46.21 -57.33 -22.41
C PHE A 2 -46.89 -56.29 -23.32
N LYS A 3 -46.86 -55.03 -22.86
CA LYS A 3 -46.94 -53.83 -23.69
C LYS A 3 -45.54 -53.51 -24.23
N LYS A 4 -45.42 -53.39 -25.56
CA LYS A 4 -44.31 -52.74 -26.25
C LYS A 4 -44.69 -51.28 -26.50
N THR A 5 -43.82 -50.33 -26.19
CA THR A 5 -43.88 -49.00 -26.80
C THR A 5 -42.46 -48.49 -27.00
N THR A 6 -42.22 -48.09 -28.24
CA THR A 6 -40.93 -47.85 -28.89
C THR A 6 -40.50 -46.39 -28.72
N PHE A 7 -39.19 -46.20 -28.68
CA PHE A 7 -38.42 -44.95 -28.61
C PHE A 7 -38.89 -43.85 -29.58
N PHE A 8 -38.99 -42.61 -29.07
CA PHE A 8 -38.96 -41.39 -29.88
C PHE A 8 -37.53 -40.81 -29.85
N LEU A 9 -36.87 -40.79 -31.01
CA LEU A 9 -35.66 -40.02 -31.26
C LEU A 9 -36.10 -38.74 -32.00
N LEU A 10 -36.01 -37.58 -31.35
CA LEU A 10 -36.28 -36.30 -31.99
C LEU A 10 -35.02 -35.85 -32.75
N ALA A 11 -35.03 -35.99 -34.08
CA ALA A 11 -34.06 -35.35 -34.95
C ALA A 11 -34.58 -33.95 -35.31
N ILE A 12 -33.97 -32.90 -34.75
CA ILE A 12 -34.22 -31.51 -35.17
C ILE A 12 -33.24 -31.21 -36.31
N ILE A 13 -33.81 -30.88 -37.47
CA ILE A 13 -33.13 -30.46 -38.68
C ILE A 13 -32.48 -29.09 -38.44
N ASN A 14 -31.16 -29.03 -38.66
CA ASN A 14 -30.39 -27.78 -38.74
C ASN A 14 -30.85 -26.98 -39.97
N LEU A 15 -31.64 -25.93 -39.74
CA LEU A 15 -31.81 -24.83 -40.70
C LEU A 15 -30.83 -23.73 -40.31
N CYS A 16 -29.71 -23.67 -41.04
CA CYS A 16 -28.78 -22.53 -41.02
C CYS A 16 -29.55 -21.25 -41.38
N TRP A 17 -29.84 -20.42 -40.38
CA TRP A 17 -30.10 -19.01 -40.59
C TRP A 17 -28.74 -18.31 -40.73
N ALA A 18 -28.34 -18.04 -41.96
CA ALA A 18 -27.34 -17.02 -42.23
C ALA A 18 -27.97 -15.66 -41.89
N PRO A 19 -27.40 -14.85 -40.98
CA PRO A 19 -27.82 -13.46 -40.90
C PRO A 19 -27.34 -12.77 -42.18
N LEU A 20 -28.28 -12.27 -42.98
CA LEU A 20 -27.97 -11.25 -43.98
C LEU A 20 -27.29 -10.10 -43.23
N SER A 21 -25.98 -9.93 -43.43
CA SER A 21 -25.28 -8.72 -43.03
C SER A 21 -25.75 -7.58 -43.92
N LEU A 22 -26.83 -6.92 -43.51
CA LEU A 22 -27.04 -5.53 -43.87
C LEU A 22 -25.85 -4.76 -43.29
N GLY A 23 -24.88 -4.46 -44.14
CA GLY A 23 -23.72 -3.64 -43.82
C GLY A 23 -24.17 -2.22 -43.48
N VAL A 24 -24.60 -2.01 -42.24
CA VAL A 24 -24.44 -0.73 -41.58
C VAL A 24 -22.94 -0.64 -41.31
N ARG A 25 -22.23 0.14 -42.13
CA ARG A 25 -20.92 0.63 -41.72
C ARG A 25 -21.18 1.46 -40.46
N ASP A 26 -20.70 0.99 -39.32
CA ASP A 26 -20.56 1.78 -38.09
C ASP A 26 -19.64 2.98 -38.41
N HIS A 27 -20.22 4.02 -39.00
CA HIS A 27 -19.52 5.29 -39.25
C HIS A 27 -19.59 6.23 -38.04
N ASP A 28 -20.27 5.83 -36.95
CA ASP A 28 -20.59 6.70 -35.82
C ASP A 28 -19.99 6.25 -34.47
N ALA A 29 -19.27 5.13 -34.39
CA ALA A 29 -18.56 4.79 -33.15
C ALA A 29 -17.33 5.70 -32.99
N PRO A 30 -17.16 6.42 -31.87
CA PRO A 30 -16.01 7.26 -31.66
C PRO A 30 -14.73 6.41 -31.73
N PRO A 31 -13.68 6.85 -32.42
CA PRO A 31 -12.49 6.02 -32.65
C PRO A 31 -11.69 5.77 -31.36
N ILE A 32 -11.99 6.51 -30.29
CA ILE A 32 -11.50 6.28 -28.93
C ILE A 32 -12.66 5.90 -28.02
N LEU A 33 -12.52 4.76 -27.32
CA LEU A 33 -13.39 4.38 -26.20
C LEU A 33 -12.81 4.88 -24.88
N ALA A 34 -13.63 5.48 -24.01
CA ALA A 34 -13.22 5.93 -22.68
C ALA A 34 -13.94 5.14 -21.58
N ASN A 35 -13.19 4.56 -20.64
CA ASN A 35 -13.72 3.75 -19.55
C ASN A 35 -13.12 4.17 -18.21
N VAL A 36 -13.92 4.15 -17.15
CA VAL A 36 -13.42 4.25 -15.78
C VAL A 36 -13.08 2.85 -15.27
N GLU A 37 -11.80 2.49 -15.26
CA GLU A 37 -11.36 1.17 -14.79
C GLU A 37 -11.37 1.07 -13.26
N LEU A 38 -11.02 2.17 -12.59
CA LEU A 38 -11.12 2.30 -11.13
C LEU A 38 -12.00 3.52 -10.82
N PRO A 39 -13.31 3.32 -10.59
CA PRO A 39 -14.22 4.41 -10.25
C PRO A 39 -14.13 4.79 -8.78
N LEU A 40 -14.80 5.89 -8.41
CA LEU A 40 -14.97 6.26 -7.00
C LEU A 40 -15.72 5.13 -6.24
N PRO A 41 -15.43 4.95 -4.94
CA PRO A 41 -16.33 4.23 -4.04
C PRO A 41 -17.75 4.79 -4.11
N LYS A 42 -18.76 3.97 -3.79
CA LYS A 42 -20.18 4.40 -3.83
C LYS A 42 -20.47 5.61 -2.94
N GLN A 43 -19.75 5.70 -1.83
CA GLN A 43 -19.77 6.79 -0.89
C GLN A 43 -18.33 7.06 -0.46
N ILE A 44 -17.94 8.33 -0.47
CA ILE A 44 -16.62 8.81 -0.05
C ILE A 44 -16.79 9.85 1.06
N TYR A 45 -15.70 10.17 1.74
CA TYR A 45 -15.71 11.16 2.81
C TYR A 45 -15.09 12.48 2.36
N ALA A 46 -15.61 13.60 2.88
CA ALA A 46 -14.92 14.88 2.81
C ALA A 46 -13.49 14.73 3.38
N PHE A 47 -12.54 15.41 2.74
CA PHE A 47 -11.09 15.34 2.98
C PHE A 47 -10.41 13.99 2.67
N GLY A 48 -11.16 12.94 2.35
CA GLY A 48 -10.60 11.66 1.90
C GLY A 48 -9.90 11.79 0.55
N ASP A 49 -8.85 11.02 0.32
CA ASP A 49 -8.16 10.92 -0.96
C ASP A 49 -8.63 9.69 -1.73
N ASN A 50 -9.16 9.93 -2.92
CA ASN A 50 -9.76 8.89 -3.74
C ASN A 50 -9.07 8.88 -5.11
N VAL A 51 -8.25 7.86 -5.32
CA VAL A 51 -7.58 7.66 -6.61
C VAL A 51 -8.51 6.92 -7.56
N ILE A 52 -8.74 7.51 -8.73
CA ILE A 52 -9.46 6.90 -9.85
C ILE A 52 -8.53 6.66 -11.03
N LYS A 53 -8.90 5.71 -11.90
CA LYS A 53 -8.17 5.37 -13.13
C LYS A 53 -9.12 5.40 -14.32
N VAL A 54 -8.81 6.26 -15.29
CA VAL A 54 -9.50 6.31 -16.58
C VAL A 54 -8.60 5.74 -17.66
N VAL A 55 -9.17 4.90 -18.53
CA VAL A 55 -8.48 4.27 -19.65
C VAL A 55 -9.15 4.68 -20.96
N PHE A 56 -8.32 5.05 -21.93
CA PHE A 56 -8.73 5.34 -23.29
C PHE A 56 -8.14 4.29 -24.23
N THR A 57 -8.97 3.74 -25.12
CA THR A 57 -8.59 2.69 -26.07
C THR A 57 -8.76 3.20 -27.50
N ASN A 58 -7.70 3.16 -28.31
CA ASN A 58 -7.82 3.42 -29.74
C ASN A 58 -8.42 2.20 -30.44
N GLN A 59 -9.68 2.30 -30.84
CA GLN A 59 -10.40 1.24 -31.56
C GLN A 59 -10.22 1.34 -33.07
N SER A 60 -9.60 2.41 -33.57
CA SER A 60 -9.37 2.59 -35.00
C SER A 60 -8.22 1.72 -35.52
N ALA A 61 -8.15 1.62 -36.86
CA ALA A 61 -7.05 0.95 -37.55
C ALA A 61 -5.78 1.81 -37.68
N GLN A 62 -5.84 3.09 -37.29
CA GLN A 62 -4.74 4.05 -37.48
C GLN A 62 -4.28 4.65 -36.14
N PRO A 63 -3.01 5.09 -36.03
CA PRO A 63 -2.57 5.82 -34.86
C PRO A 63 -3.32 7.15 -34.71
N ILE A 64 -3.62 7.57 -33.48
CA ILE A 64 -4.34 8.82 -33.18
C ILE A 64 -3.47 9.72 -32.32
N ASN A 65 -3.26 10.97 -32.76
CA ASN A 65 -2.60 11.99 -31.96
C ASN A 65 -3.59 12.54 -30.92
N LEU A 66 -3.27 12.31 -29.65
CA LEU A 66 -4.04 12.72 -28.50
C LEU A 66 -3.63 14.13 -28.05
N GLN A 67 -4.60 14.94 -27.64
CA GLN A 67 -4.33 16.19 -26.93
C GLN A 67 -4.24 15.91 -25.42
N SER A 68 -4.07 16.96 -24.60
CA SER A 68 -4.08 16.82 -23.15
C SER A 68 -5.44 16.37 -22.63
N VAL A 69 -5.44 15.42 -21.70
CA VAL A 69 -6.64 15.08 -20.92
C VAL A 69 -6.97 16.24 -19.99
N VAL A 70 -8.20 16.75 -20.11
CA VAL A 70 -8.79 17.82 -19.27
C VAL A 70 -9.68 17.20 -18.21
N LEU A 71 -9.54 17.67 -16.97
CA LEU A 71 -10.33 17.20 -15.84
C LEU A 71 -11.34 18.25 -15.42
N SER A 72 -12.53 17.82 -15.02
CA SER A 72 -13.54 18.67 -14.40
C SER A 72 -14.31 17.90 -13.34
N ALA A 73 -14.78 18.57 -12.30
CA ALA A 73 -15.69 17.97 -11.32
C ALA A 73 -16.80 18.93 -10.91
N THR A 74 -17.96 18.36 -10.57
CA THR A 74 -19.07 19.10 -9.97
C THR A 74 -19.58 18.42 -8.71
N LEU A 75 -19.94 19.19 -7.69
CA LEU A 75 -20.68 18.71 -6.52
C LEU A 75 -22.06 19.37 -6.53
N ASP A 76 -23.11 18.56 -6.64
CA ASP A 76 -24.49 19.04 -6.70
C ASP A 76 -24.70 20.16 -7.76
N GLY A 77 -23.93 20.08 -8.86
CA GLY A 77 -23.97 21.03 -9.98
C GLY A 77 -22.97 22.20 -9.91
N HIS A 78 -22.29 22.41 -8.77
CA HIS A 78 -21.28 23.46 -8.60
C HIS A 78 -19.89 22.98 -9.01
N ASP A 79 -19.11 23.81 -9.71
CA ASP A 79 -17.74 23.47 -10.12
C ASP A 79 -16.81 23.33 -8.90
N VAL A 80 -16.18 22.16 -8.80
CA VAL A 80 -15.21 21.79 -7.76
C VAL A 80 -13.96 21.18 -8.37
N SER A 81 -13.63 21.57 -9.61
CA SER A 81 -12.48 21.02 -10.35
C SER A 81 -11.13 21.26 -9.66
N ASN A 82 -11.05 22.23 -8.75
CA ASN A 82 -9.88 22.47 -7.88
C ASN A 82 -9.61 21.37 -6.85
N TRP A 83 -10.55 20.43 -6.63
CA TRP A 83 -10.36 19.25 -5.77
C TRP A 83 -9.64 18.10 -6.47
N LEU A 84 -9.39 18.23 -7.77
CA LEU A 84 -8.76 17.21 -8.60
C LEU A 84 -7.27 17.48 -8.70
N THR A 85 -6.46 16.44 -8.46
CA THR A 85 -5.05 16.46 -8.84
C THR A 85 -4.80 15.39 -9.89
N LYS A 86 -4.43 15.83 -11.09
CA LYS A 86 -3.95 14.93 -12.14
C LYS A 86 -2.54 14.48 -11.76
N GLY A 87 -2.27 13.18 -11.76
CA GLY A 87 -0.93 12.70 -11.46
C GLY A 87 0.07 13.25 -12.48
N THR A 88 1.12 13.92 -12.00
CA THR A 88 2.01 14.74 -12.85
C THR A 88 3.19 13.97 -13.43
N THR A 89 3.48 12.75 -12.97
CA THR A 89 4.58 11.91 -13.47
C THR A 89 4.28 11.41 -14.89
N PRO A 90 4.90 11.97 -15.94
CA PRO A 90 4.61 11.60 -17.32
C PRO A 90 5.01 10.14 -17.57
N GLY A 91 4.21 9.41 -18.34
CA GLY A 91 4.47 8.01 -18.66
C GLY A 91 4.14 7.01 -17.53
N VAL A 92 3.81 7.50 -16.33
CA VAL A 92 3.39 6.66 -15.19
C VAL A 92 1.93 6.94 -14.83
N ASN A 93 1.64 8.18 -14.45
CA ASN A 93 0.29 8.57 -14.00
C ASN A 93 -0.57 9.12 -15.13
N ASP A 94 0.05 9.66 -16.19
CA ASP A 94 -0.61 10.04 -17.43
C ASP A 94 0.21 9.50 -18.61
N THR A 95 -0.38 8.56 -19.34
CA THR A 95 0.17 7.98 -20.58
C THR A 95 -0.61 8.39 -21.81
N CYS A 96 -1.60 9.28 -21.68
CA CYS A 96 -2.49 9.71 -22.76
C CYS A 96 -2.12 11.07 -23.32
N SER A 97 -1.87 12.04 -22.43
CA SER A 97 -1.80 13.45 -22.85
C SER A 97 -0.64 13.69 -23.80
N ASN A 98 -0.96 14.30 -24.94
CA ASN A 98 0.02 14.66 -25.99
C ASN A 98 0.78 13.44 -26.55
N GLN A 99 0.17 12.26 -26.52
CA GLN A 99 0.77 11.03 -27.04
C GLN A 99 0.18 10.65 -28.41
N ASN A 100 0.94 9.85 -29.16
CA ASN A 100 0.43 9.16 -30.33
C ASN A 100 0.01 7.74 -29.92
N LEU A 101 -1.30 7.49 -29.85
CA LEU A 101 -1.84 6.21 -29.42
C LEU A 101 -2.00 5.26 -30.62
N ALA A 102 -1.19 4.22 -30.66
CA ALA A 102 -1.21 3.21 -31.72
C ALA A 102 -2.55 2.43 -31.78
N PRO A 103 -2.89 1.82 -32.94
CA PRO A 103 -4.09 1.02 -33.10
C PRO A 103 -4.23 -0.07 -32.03
N GLN A 104 -5.43 -0.25 -31.49
CA GLN A 104 -5.75 -1.27 -30.48
C GLN A 104 -4.93 -1.17 -29.19
N LYS A 105 -4.24 -0.04 -28.95
CA LYS A 105 -3.53 0.22 -27.71
C LYS A 105 -4.36 1.08 -26.78
N THR A 106 -4.01 0.99 -25.50
CA THR A 106 -4.62 1.75 -24.42
C THR A 106 -3.63 2.73 -23.83
N CYS A 107 -4.14 3.85 -23.35
CA CYS A 107 -3.45 4.75 -22.45
C CYS A 107 -4.35 5.01 -21.23
N HIS A 108 -3.79 5.54 -20.16
CA HIS A 108 -4.51 5.80 -18.91
C HIS A 108 -4.10 7.12 -18.24
N VAL A 109 -5.01 7.64 -17.42
CA VAL A 109 -4.74 8.70 -16.45
C VAL A 109 -5.19 8.30 -15.05
N TYR A 110 -4.38 8.62 -14.06
CA TYR A 110 -4.71 8.55 -12.65
C TYR A 110 -5.02 9.95 -12.12
N ILE A 111 -6.07 10.03 -11.30
CA ILE A 111 -6.58 11.28 -10.76
C ILE A 111 -6.81 11.06 -9.26
N SER A 112 -6.25 11.91 -8.42
CA SER A 112 -6.62 12.02 -7.01
C SER A 112 -7.79 13.00 -6.88
N VAL A 113 -8.78 12.62 -6.10
CA VAL A 113 -9.99 13.40 -5.82
C VAL A 113 -10.09 13.58 -4.31
N VAL A 114 -9.92 14.83 -3.85
CA VAL A 114 -10.00 15.19 -2.43
C VAL A 114 -11.12 16.19 -2.19
N PRO A 115 -12.35 15.73 -1.92
CA PRO A 115 -13.46 16.62 -1.63
C PRO A 115 -13.18 17.50 -0.41
N GLN A 116 -13.66 18.74 -0.40
CA GLN A 116 -13.52 19.63 0.76
C GLN A 116 -14.82 19.79 1.55
N ASP A 117 -15.96 19.46 0.92
CA ASP A 117 -17.29 19.57 1.50
C ASP A 117 -18.10 18.29 1.20
N ASP A 118 -19.21 18.10 1.92
CA ASP A 118 -20.16 17.03 1.66
C ASP A 118 -21.25 17.43 0.66
N GLY A 119 -21.92 16.43 0.09
CA GLY A 119 -22.98 16.65 -0.89
C GLY A 119 -23.48 15.36 -1.51
N ASN A 120 -24.59 15.46 -2.25
CA ASN A 120 -25.33 14.28 -2.69
C ASN A 120 -24.68 13.58 -3.86
N GLN A 121 -24.08 14.36 -4.78
CA GLN A 121 -23.51 13.84 -6.01
C GLN A 121 -22.28 14.65 -6.43
N LEU A 122 -21.10 14.12 -6.09
CA LEU A 122 -19.86 14.48 -6.75
C LEU A 122 -19.79 13.74 -8.09
N THR A 123 -19.50 14.45 -9.16
CA THR A 123 -19.27 13.91 -10.50
C THR A 123 -17.89 14.33 -10.98
N VAL A 124 -17.04 13.37 -11.31
CA VAL A 124 -15.68 13.59 -11.83
C VAL A 124 -15.63 13.12 -13.28
N LYS A 125 -15.15 14.00 -14.17
CA LYS A 125 -15.08 13.77 -15.61
C LYS A 125 -13.64 13.97 -16.11
N ALA A 126 -13.15 13.00 -16.88
CA ALA A 126 -11.91 13.12 -17.64
C ALA A 126 -12.23 13.14 -19.12
N THR A 127 -11.83 14.20 -19.82
CA THR A 127 -12.13 14.43 -21.25
C THR A 127 -10.83 14.42 -22.05
N LEU A 128 -10.80 13.59 -23.09
CA LEU A 128 -9.68 13.48 -24.02
C LEU A 128 -10.11 13.99 -25.40
N SER A 129 -9.35 14.94 -25.93
CA SER A 129 -9.58 15.50 -27.26
C SER A 129 -8.60 14.94 -28.29
N PHE A 130 -9.06 14.78 -29.53
CA PHE A 130 -8.26 14.34 -30.68
C PHE A 130 -8.88 14.90 -31.97
N GLY A 131 -8.10 15.62 -32.77
CA GLY A 131 -8.65 16.42 -33.87
C GLY A 131 -9.71 17.41 -33.39
N MET A 132 -10.91 17.36 -33.99
CA MET A 132 -12.09 18.15 -33.58
C MET A 132 -13.06 17.38 -32.67
N GLN A 133 -12.70 16.15 -32.28
CA GLN A 133 -13.55 15.26 -31.49
C GLN A 133 -13.06 15.21 -30.03
N ASN A 134 -13.97 14.85 -29.13
CA ASN A 134 -13.64 14.54 -27.74
C ASN A 134 -14.42 13.33 -27.26
N VAL A 135 -13.86 12.64 -26.28
CA VAL A 135 -14.52 11.55 -25.55
C VAL A 135 -14.27 11.75 -24.05
N ALA A 136 -15.24 11.35 -23.22
CA ALA A 136 -15.12 11.50 -21.78
C ALA A 136 -15.52 10.24 -21.03
N ALA A 137 -14.86 10.01 -19.90
CA ALA A 137 -15.28 9.03 -18.90
C ALA A 137 -15.74 9.78 -17.64
N VAL A 138 -16.77 9.27 -16.98
CA VAL A 138 -17.40 9.89 -15.81
C VAL A 138 -17.55 8.87 -14.70
N THR A 139 -17.28 9.30 -13.46
CA THR A 139 -17.59 8.55 -12.24
C THR A 139 -18.22 9.49 -11.22
N SER A 140 -19.13 8.97 -10.40
CA SER A 140 -19.84 9.76 -9.41
C SER A 140 -19.92 9.04 -8.07
N SER A 141 -20.05 9.81 -7.00
CA SER A 141 -20.17 9.30 -5.63
C SER A 141 -20.93 10.28 -4.74
N GLN A 142 -21.51 9.80 -3.65
CA GLN A 142 -21.96 10.65 -2.57
C GLN A 142 -20.76 11.05 -1.70
N VAL A 143 -20.68 12.32 -1.29
CA VAL A 143 -19.68 12.77 -0.32
C VAL A 143 -20.35 12.99 1.03
N ILE A 144 -19.80 12.39 2.08
CA ILE A 144 -20.32 12.53 3.44
C ILE A 144 -19.26 13.10 4.39
N THR A 145 -19.70 13.78 5.43
CA THR A 145 -18.84 14.20 6.53
C THR A 145 -18.72 13.06 7.55
N ALA A 146 -17.51 12.84 8.08
CA ALA A 146 -17.30 11.84 9.12
C ALA A 146 -17.92 12.31 10.45
N ASP A 147 -18.45 11.37 11.24
CA ASP A 147 -18.99 11.65 12.57
C ASP A 147 -17.86 12.12 13.52
N PRO A 148 -17.87 13.36 14.03
CA PRO A 148 -16.80 13.86 14.88
C PRO A 148 -16.86 13.29 16.30
N THR A 149 -17.91 12.56 16.67
CA THR A 149 -18.09 12.01 18.03
C THR A 149 -17.40 10.66 18.24
N ILE A 150 -16.81 10.08 17.20
CA ILE A 150 -16.08 8.82 17.26
C ILE A 150 -15.01 8.74 16.17
N HIS A 151 -13.89 8.05 16.42
CA HIS A 151 -12.96 7.75 15.32
C HIS A 151 -13.61 6.74 14.38
N MET A 152 -13.78 7.12 13.13
CA MET A 152 -14.10 6.20 12.04
C MET A 152 -12.83 5.89 11.26
N VAL A 153 -12.52 4.61 11.06
CA VAL A 153 -11.47 4.20 10.11
C VAL A 153 -12.14 3.51 8.92
N ASN A 154 -12.07 4.16 7.76
CA ASN A 154 -12.65 3.69 6.51
C ASN A 154 -11.59 3.01 5.64
N PHE A 155 -11.66 1.68 5.53
CA PHE A 155 -10.78 0.88 4.69
C PHE A 155 -11.35 0.75 3.28
N ILE A 156 -10.48 0.88 2.27
CA ILE A 156 -10.81 0.69 0.86
C ILE A 156 -9.85 -0.32 0.27
N ASN A 157 -10.35 -1.36 -0.40
CA ASN A 157 -9.49 -2.30 -1.12
C ASN A 157 -9.54 -2.03 -2.63
N GLN A 158 -8.46 -1.47 -3.16
CA GLN A 158 -8.24 -1.29 -4.60
C GLN A 158 -7.33 -2.39 -5.18
N CYS A 159 -6.93 -3.38 -4.38
CA CYS A 159 -6.08 -4.48 -4.84
C CYS A 159 -6.86 -5.45 -5.76
N PRO A 160 -6.22 -6.07 -6.76
CA PRO A 160 -6.85 -7.08 -7.62
C PRO A 160 -7.10 -8.44 -6.93
N TYR A 161 -6.92 -8.50 -5.61
CA TYR A 161 -7.11 -9.67 -4.76
C TYR A 161 -7.77 -9.25 -3.43
N PRO A 162 -8.48 -10.17 -2.74
CA PRO A 162 -9.04 -9.88 -1.44
C PRO A 162 -7.92 -9.71 -0.40
N VAL A 163 -8.21 -8.91 0.61
CA VAL A 163 -7.37 -8.73 1.79
C VAL A 163 -8.18 -9.02 3.05
N TRP A 164 -7.49 -9.38 4.15
CA TRP A 164 -8.11 -9.52 5.46
C TRP A 164 -7.45 -8.53 6.41
N LEU A 165 -8.26 -7.66 7.01
CA LEU A 165 -7.77 -6.69 7.98
C LEU A 165 -7.12 -7.42 9.16
N GLY A 166 -5.92 -6.99 9.52
CA GLY A 166 -5.27 -7.30 10.79
C GLY A 166 -5.33 -6.09 11.70
N VAL A 167 -5.62 -6.34 12.97
CA VAL A 167 -5.64 -5.34 14.03
C VAL A 167 -4.90 -5.90 15.23
N SER A 168 -4.02 -5.10 15.81
CA SER A 168 -3.36 -5.34 17.10
C SER A 168 -3.37 -4.01 17.85
N ASN A 169 -3.69 -4.05 19.13
CA ASN A 169 -3.75 -2.89 20.03
C ASN A 169 -3.09 -3.27 21.37
N SER A 170 -2.98 -2.34 22.31
CA SER A 170 -2.47 -2.68 23.65
C SER A 170 -3.46 -3.54 24.46
N ASP A 171 -2.98 -4.22 25.51
CA ASP A 171 -3.80 -5.16 26.33
C ASP A 171 -5.06 -4.55 26.95
N ALA A 172 -5.09 -3.22 27.13
CA ALA A 172 -6.24 -2.53 27.69
C ALA A 172 -7.37 -2.35 26.67
N HIS A 173 -7.08 -2.52 25.37
CA HIS A 173 -7.98 -2.15 24.28
C HIS A 173 -8.26 -3.35 23.37
N VAL A 174 -9.54 -3.64 23.15
CA VAL A 174 -9.97 -4.77 22.32
C VAL A 174 -9.89 -4.46 20.82
N ASP A 175 -9.83 -5.51 19.99
CA ASP A 175 -10.02 -5.36 18.54
C ASP A 175 -11.39 -4.71 18.26
N PRO A 176 -11.42 -3.51 17.65
CA PRO A 176 -12.65 -2.75 17.40
C PRO A 176 -13.63 -3.44 16.46
N LEU A 177 -13.20 -4.42 15.64
CA LEU A 177 -14.11 -5.19 14.80
C LEU A 177 -14.85 -6.27 15.59
N ASN A 178 -14.20 -6.84 16.61
CA ASN A 178 -14.68 -7.99 17.38
C ASN A 178 -15.31 -9.09 16.49
N GLY A 179 -14.66 -9.38 15.34
CA GLY A 179 -15.23 -10.23 14.31
C GLY A 179 -15.22 -11.71 14.69
N SER A 180 -16.38 -12.37 14.63
CA SER A 180 -16.53 -13.78 15.02
C SER A 180 -16.13 -14.79 13.93
N SER A 181 -15.75 -14.33 12.73
CA SER A 181 -15.35 -15.16 11.59
C SER A 181 -14.25 -14.51 10.75
N PRO A 182 -13.52 -15.24 9.89
CA PRO A 182 -12.54 -14.66 8.99
C PRO A 182 -13.15 -13.66 7.99
N ASP A 183 -14.38 -13.89 7.53
CA ASP A 183 -15.05 -13.01 6.57
C ASP A 183 -15.40 -11.64 7.17
N ALA A 184 -15.54 -11.53 8.49
CA ALA A 184 -15.72 -10.24 9.18
C ALA A 184 -14.52 -9.30 8.93
N TYR A 185 -13.32 -9.85 8.70
CA TYR A 185 -12.10 -9.10 8.43
C TYR A 185 -11.83 -8.94 6.93
N LYS A 186 -12.52 -9.68 6.07
CA LYS A 186 -12.28 -9.68 4.63
C LYS A 186 -12.79 -8.41 3.97
N ILE A 187 -12.00 -7.86 3.05
CA ILE A 187 -12.39 -6.83 2.09
C ILE A 187 -12.14 -7.40 0.69
N SER A 188 -13.19 -7.43 -0.12
CA SER A 188 -13.17 -8.09 -1.44
C SER A 188 -12.21 -7.41 -2.42
N LYS A 189 -11.77 -8.14 -3.44
CA LYS A 189 -10.91 -7.60 -4.50
C LYS A 189 -11.60 -6.49 -5.28
N GLN A 190 -10.80 -5.58 -5.83
CA GLN A 190 -11.22 -4.65 -6.86
C GLN A 190 -11.55 -5.37 -8.17
N ILE A 191 -12.70 -5.04 -8.75
CA ILE A 191 -13.11 -5.51 -10.07
C ILE A 191 -13.07 -4.30 -11.02
N PRO A 192 -12.34 -4.36 -12.15
CA PRO A 192 -12.31 -3.27 -13.12
C PRO A 192 -13.72 -2.82 -13.52
N GLY A 193 -13.95 -1.50 -13.52
CA GLY A 193 -15.25 -0.89 -13.84
C GLY A 193 -16.26 -0.85 -12.68
N MET A 194 -15.96 -1.48 -11.53
CA MET A 194 -16.84 -1.50 -10.36
C MET A 194 -16.28 -0.65 -9.23
N ALA A 195 -17.16 -0.04 -8.43
CA ALA A 195 -16.78 0.71 -7.23
C ALA A 195 -15.94 -0.16 -6.26
N PRO A 196 -14.83 0.37 -5.71
CA PRO A 196 -14.06 -0.31 -4.68
C PRO A 196 -14.90 -0.72 -3.48
N THR A 197 -14.57 -1.90 -2.94
CA THR A 197 -15.22 -2.36 -1.72
C THR A 197 -14.63 -1.66 -0.50
N THR A 198 -15.51 -1.21 0.38
CA THR A 198 -15.15 -0.45 1.58
C THR A 198 -15.57 -1.20 2.84
N LYS A 199 -14.90 -0.92 3.95
CA LYS A 199 -15.24 -1.41 5.28
C LYS A 199 -14.88 -0.34 6.29
N SER A 200 -15.87 0.16 7.03
CA SER A 200 -15.65 1.16 8.07
C SER A 200 -15.75 0.53 9.46
N ILE A 201 -14.89 0.96 10.36
CA ILE A 201 -14.88 0.51 11.76
C ILE A 201 -14.90 1.71 12.69
N LYS A 202 -15.51 1.54 13.86
CA LYS A 202 -15.55 2.51 14.94
C LYS A 202 -14.46 2.20 15.94
N VAL A 203 -13.64 3.18 16.29
CA VAL A 203 -12.52 3.01 17.20
C VAL A 203 -12.67 3.97 18.37
N ASN A 204 -12.85 3.44 19.58
CA ASN A 204 -12.94 4.27 20.79
C ASN A 204 -11.56 4.81 21.19
N GLN A 205 -10.56 3.92 21.20
CA GLN A 205 -9.21 4.22 21.62
C GLN A 205 -8.24 3.26 20.94
N TYR A 206 -7.09 3.78 20.52
CA TYR A 206 -6.08 3.03 19.80
C TYR A 206 -4.69 3.50 20.21
N GLU A 207 -4.00 2.71 21.04
CA GLU A 207 -2.76 3.12 21.67
C GLU A 207 -1.69 2.06 21.42
N ASN A 208 -0.62 2.44 20.72
CA ASN A 208 0.45 1.52 20.33
C ASN A 208 -0.05 0.31 19.52
N GLY A 209 -1.06 0.54 18.66
CA GLY A 209 -1.61 -0.49 17.78
C GLY A 209 -1.09 -0.39 16.34
N LEU A 210 -1.25 -1.48 15.60
CA LEU A 210 -1.05 -1.52 14.15
C LEU A 210 -2.29 -2.05 13.38
N PHE A 211 -2.63 -1.38 12.29
CA PHE A 211 -3.59 -1.86 11.29
C PHE A 211 -2.79 -2.30 10.07
N TRP A 212 -3.09 -3.47 9.51
CA TRP A 212 -2.42 -3.96 8.31
C TRP A 212 -3.33 -4.86 7.48
N ALA A 213 -2.89 -5.19 6.28
CA ALA A 213 -3.59 -6.13 5.42
C ALA A 213 -2.87 -7.47 5.37
N LYS A 214 -3.62 -8.55 5.64
CA LYS A 214 -3.20 -9.93 5.44
C LYS A 214 -3.58 -10.39 4.04
N THR A 215 -2.71 -11.16 3.38
CA THR A 215 -2.94 -11.62 1.99
C THR A 215 -2.87 -13.13 1.87
N ASN A 216 -3.60 -13.66 0.87
CA ASN A 216 -3.64 -15.09 0.54
C ASN A 216 -3.97 -15.98 1.76
N CYS A 217 -4.98 -15.56 2.52
CA CYS A 217 -5.39 -16.26 3.73
C CYS A 217 -6.20 -17.53 3.44
N LYS A 218 -5.98 -18.57 4.25
CA LYS A 218 -6.71 -19.83 4.25
C LYS A 218 -6.90 -20.32 5.68
N ILE A 219 -7.91 -21.16 5.90
CA ILE A 219 -8.06 -21.87 7.17
C ILE A 219 -7.17 -23.11 7.13
N GLN A 220 -6.28 -23.25 8.11
CA GLN A 220 -5.43 -24.42 8.29
C GLN A 220 -5.40 -24.76 9.78
N ASN A 221 -5.64 -26.02 10.13
CA ASN A 221 -5.67 -26.50 11.52
C ASN A 221 -6.54 -25.61 12.44
N ASN A 222 -7.76 -25.29 11.99
CA ASN A 222 -8.71 -24.42 12.70
C ASN A 222 -8.18 -23.01 13.04
N THR A 223 -7.23 -22.50 12.25
CA THR A 223 -6.63 -21.17 12.41
C THR A 223 -6.62 -20.43 11.07
N LEU A 224 -6.82 -19.10 11.08
CA LEU A 224 -6.67 -18.30 9.87
C LEU A 224 -5.19 -18.00 9.63
N VAL A 225 -4.66 -18.52 8.52
CA VAL A 225 -3.24 -18.52 8.20
C VAL A 225 -3.05 -17.81 6.85
N CYS A 226 -2.14 -16.84 6.79
CA CYS A 226 -1.94 -15.98 5.61
C CYS A 226 -0.49 -16.03 5.12
N ASN A 227 -0.26 -15.77 3.82
CA ASN A 227 1.11 -15.76 3.29
C ASN A 227 1.92 -14.55 3.80
N THR A 228 1.27 -13.41 4.01
CA THR A 228 1.88 -12.20 4.57
C THR A 228 0.99 -11.61 5.66
N GLY A 229 1.61 -10.97 6.64
CA GLY A 229 0.92 -10.35 7.77
C GLY A 229 0.16 -11.35 8.65
N SER A 230 0.46 -12.65 8.58
CA SER A 230 -0.23 -13.63 9.42
C SER A 230 0.02 -13.34 10.89
N CYS A 231 -1.00 -13.45 11.72
CA CYS A 231 -0.93 -13.31 13.18
C CYS A 231 -1.53 -14.57 13.81
N PRO A 232 -1.28 -14.83 15.11
CA PRO A 232 -1.99 -15.86 15.82
C PRO A 232 -3.42 -15.38 16.05
N THR A 233 -4.40 -16.20 15.66
CA THR A 233 -5.81 -15.81 15.76
C THR A 233 -6.52 -16.49 16.91
N LEU A 234 -7.43 -15.76 17.55
CA LEU A 234 -8.30 -16.30 18.59
C LEU A 234 -9.36 -17.26 18.01
N THR A 235 -9.92 -18.12 18.86
CA THR A 235 -11.15 -18.86 18.58
C THR A 235 -12.36 -18.12 19.16
N ASN A 236 -13.50 -18.17 18.49
CA ASN A 236 -14.73 -17.61 19.07
C ASN A 236 -15.28 -18.51 20.20
N ALA A 237 -16.31 -18.04 20.89
CA ALA A 237 -16.93 -18.76 22.01
C ALA A 237 -17.50 -20.13 21.63
N GLN A 238 -17.77 -20.38 20.35
CA GLN A 238 -18.26 -21.65 19.80
C GLN A 238 -17.13 -22.54 19.26
N GLY A 239 -15.86 -22.18 19.47
CA GLY A 239 -14.69 -22.92 18.96
C GLY A 239 -14.39 -22.73 17.47
N GLY A 240 -15.09 -21.80 16.81
CA GLY A 240 -14.89 -21.46 15.41
C GLY A 240 -13.68 -20.53 15.19
N VAL A 241 -13.13 -20.58 13.96
CA VAL A 241 -12.02 -19.74 13.51
C VAL A 241 -12.46 -18.27 13.45
N THR A 242 -11.62 -17.36 13.93
CA THR A 242 -11.82 -15.91 13.78
C THR A 242 -10.74 -15.30 12.87
N GLY A 243 -10.84 -13.98 12.61
CA GLY A 243 -9.72 -13.21 12.08
C GLY A 243 -9.03 -12.31 13.12
N THR A 244 -9.48 -12.36 14.37
CA THR A 244 -9.00 -11.53 15.49
C THR A 244 -7.61 -11.98 15.89
N CYS A 245 -6.63 -11.07 15.85
CA CYS A 245 -5.28 -11.39 16.30
C CYS A 245 -5.21 -11.44 17.84
N VAL A 246 -4.34 -12.29 18.37
CA VAL A 246 -3.93 -12.23 19.78
C VAL A 246 -3.23 -10.89 20.02
N GLN A 247 -3.62 -10.17 21.07
CA GLN A 247 -3.04 -8.86 21.41
C GLN A 247 -1.53 -8.97 21.69
N LYS A 248 -0.80 -7.86 21.45
CA LYS A 248 0.68 -7.76 21.60
C LYS A 248 1.50 -8.76 20.79
N LYS A 249 0.90 -9.47 19.83
CA LYS A 249 1.62 -10.31 18.89
C LYS A 249 1.73 -9.57 17.57
N GLU A 250 2.94 -9.12 17.28
CA GLU A 250 3.26 -8.56 15.97
C GLU A 250 2.98 -9.60 14.88
N PRO A 251 2.42 -9.17 13.74
CA PRO A 251 2.24 -10.05 12.61
C PRO A 251 3.58 -10.44 12.00
N MET A 252 3.56 -11.55 11.29
CA MET A 252 4.67 -12.04 10.53
C MET A 252 5.01 -11.06 9.39
N SER A 253 6.25 -10.57 9.39
CA SER A 253 6.85 -9.80 8.28
C SER A 253 6.87 -10.62 6.97
N PRO A 254 6.85 -10.02 5.79
CA PRO A 254 6.71 -8.60 5.55
C PRO A 254 5.24 -8.15 5.62
N PHE A 255 5.02 -6.92 6.10
CA PHE A 255 3.74 -6.26 6.03
C PHE A 255 3.93 -4.74 6.06
N THR A 256 3.12 -4.03 5.27
CA THR A 256 2.97 -2.57 5.40
C THR A 256 1.92 -2.29 6.46
N ARG A 257 2.16 -1.32 7.34
CA ARG A 257 1.22 -0.98 8.43
C ARG A 257 0.80 0.48 8.43
N PHE A 258 -0.42 0.71 8.90
CA PHE A 258 -0.93 1.99 9.37
C PHE A 258 -0.72 2.04 10.89
N GLU A 259 0.07 3.00 11.35
CA GLU A 259 0.29 3.29 12.76
C GLU A 259 -0.45 4.57 13.11
N ALA A 260 -1.11 4.58 14.27
CA ALA A 260 -1.77 5.76 14.81
C ALA A 260 -1.80 5.71 16.33
N PHE A 261 -1.97 6.89 16.93
CA PHE A 261 -2.45 7.02 18.29
C PHE A 261 -3.81 7.75 18.25
N MET A 262 -4.89 7.04 18.58
CA MET A 262 -6.25 7.58 18.67
C MET A 262 -6.64 7.66 20.15
N SER A 263 -6.79 8.88 20.66
CA SER A 263 -7.05 9.12 22.08
C SER A 263 -8.54 9.07 22.38
N ASN A 264 -8.93 8.55 23.54
CA ASN A 264 -10.31 8.70 24.03
C ASN A 264 -10.63 10.12 24.53
N VAL A 265 -9.72 11.08 24.33
CA VAL A 265 -9.90 12.50 24.60
C VAL A 265 -9.92 13.25 23.26
N PRO A 266 -10.98 14.01 22.94
CA PRO A 266 -11.05 14.77 21.70
C PRO A 266 -9.87 15.73 21.51
N ASN A 267 -9.43 15.92 20.26
CA ASN A 267 -8.24 16.70 19.86
C ASN A 267 -6.89 16.19 20.39
N ASN A 268 -6.84 15.02 21.01
CA ASN A 268 -5.61 14.48 21.58
C ASN A 268 -5.05 13.30 20.77
N ASP A 269 -5.49 13.17 19.51
CA ASP A 269 -4.90 12.20 18.59
C ASP A 269 -3.46 12.58 18.29
N GLY A 270 -2.63 11.54 18.27
CA GLY A 270 -1.20 11.68 18.09
C GLY A 270 -0.81 11.62 16.62
N ILE A 271 0.37 11.05 16.40
CA ILE A 271 0.93 10.87 15.06
C ILE A 271 0.24 9.68 14.38
N TYR A 272 -0.02 9.82 13.09
CA TYR A 272 -0.27 8.71 12.19
C TYR A 272 0.79 8.61 11.11
N ASN A 273 0.96 7.40 10.56
CA ASN A 273 1.86 7.17 9.44
C ASN A 273 1.57 5.86 8.71
N THR A 274 2.18 5.72 7.54
CA THR A 274 2.39 4.45 6.87
C THR A 274 3.82 4.00 7.11
N SER A 275 4.02 2.72 7.44
CA SER A 275 5.33 2.17 7.74
C SER A 275 5.60 0.88 6.97
N ILE A 276 6.81 0.81 6.44
CA ILE A 276 7.41 -0.35 5.78
C ILE A 276 8.69 -0.79 6.50
N ILE A 277 8.89 -0.37 7.75
CA ILE A 277 10.02 -0.78 8.59
C ILE A 277 10.07 -2.30 8.69
N ASN A 278 8.93 -2.96 8.86
CA ASN A 278 8.82 -4.42 8.96
C ASN A 278 8.67 -5.12 7.61
N GLY A 279 9.07 -4.46 6.51
CA GLY A 279 8.87 -4.98 5.17
C GLY A 279 7.64 -4.40 4.49
N PHE A 280 7.37 -4.94 3.31
CA PHE A 280 6.31 -4.51 2.43
C PHE A 280 5.60 -5.75 1.88
N ASN A 281 4.28 -5.80 1.96
CA ASN A 281 3.47 -6.81 1.27
C ASN A 281 2.51 -6.20 0.22
N LEU A 282 1.97 -5.02 0.50
CA LEU A 282 1.17 -4.25 -0.44
C LEU A 282 1.23 -2.74 -0.16
N PRO A 283 0.92 -1.88 -1.15
CA PRO A 283 0.85 -0.44 -0.96
C PRO A 283 -0.29 -0.03 -0.03
N VAL A 284 -0.03 0.94 0.84
CA VAL A 284 -1.03 1.49 1.78
C VAL A 284 -0.96 2.99 1.73
N GLU A 285 -2.10 3.63 1.57
CA GLU A 285 -2.26 5.07 1.77
C GLU A 285 -3.12 5.32 3.01
N VAL A 286 -2.72 6.28 3.84
CA VAL A 286 -3.41 6.69 5.07
C VAL A 286 -3.58 8.20 5.06
N LYS A 287 -4.80 8.65 5.37
CA LYS A 287 -5.10 10.07 5.48
C LYS A 287 -6.06 10.36 6.64
N GLY A 288 -5.71 11.35 7.46
CA GLY A 288 -6.64 11.93 8.43
C GLY A 288 -7.67 12.80 7.71
N LEU A 289 -8.95 12.61 8.04
CA LEU A 289 -10.08 13.29 7.42
C LEU A 289 -10.31 14.63 8.12
N GLY A 290 -9.67 15.66 7.60
CA GLY A 290 -9.71 16.98 8.20
C GLY A 290 -9.14 18.09 7.33
N ASN A 291 -9.57 19.32 7.62
CA ASN A 291 -8.98 20.50 7.00
C ASN A 291 -7.59 20.78 7.59
N LYS A 292 -6.59 20.88 6.70
CA LYS A 292 -5.19 21.23 7.00
C LYS A 292 -5.05 22.45 7.92
N SER A 293 -5.82 23.50 7.65
CA SER A 293 -5.75 24.78 8.40
C SER A 293 -6.18 24.68 9.87
N ALA A 294 -6.74 23.55 10.30
CA ALA A 294 -7.25 23.35 11.65
C ALA A 294 -6.20 22.85 12.66
N VAL A 295 -4.96 22.56 12.25
CA VAL A 295 -3.91 22.02 13.14
C VAL A 295 -2.65 22.93 13.20
N PRO A 296 -2.71 24.11 13.88
CA PRO A 296 -1.69 25.15 13.76
C PRO A 296 -0.29 24.76 14.28
N SER A 297 -0.20 23.73 15.13
CA SER A 297 1.05 23.28 15.75
C SER A 297 1.80 22.24 14.92
N VAL A 298 1.20 21.72 13.85
CA VAL A 298 1.83 20.71 12.99
C VAL A 298 2.50 21.42 11.81
N PRO A 299 3.81 21.23 11.59
CA PRO A 299 4.49 21.83 10.45
C PRO A 299 3.86 21.37 9.14
N ALA A 300 3.54 22.32 8.26
CA ALA A 300 3.23 21.98 6.88
C ALA A 300 4.43 21.25 6.24
N PRO A 301 4.22 20.25 5.38
CA PRO A 301 2.94 19.78 4.84
C PRO A 301 2.34 18.55 5.58
N PHE A 302 2.66 18.32 6.86
CA PHE A 302 2.32 17.08 7.58
C PHE A 302 0.95 17.09 8.28
N ASP A 303 0.26 18.22 8.25
CA ASP A 303 -1.05 18.48 8.81
C ASP A 303 -2.16 17.87 7.94
N CYS A 304 -2.85 16.85 8.45
CA CYS A 304 -3.93 16.13 7.76
C CYS A 304 -3.59 15.68 6.32
N ALA A 305 -2.30 15.47 6.02
CA ALA A 305 -1.84 15.07 4.70
C ALA A 305 -1.82 13.54 4.52
N ALA A 306 -1.76 13.11 3.27
CA ALA A 306 -1.77 11.70 2.93
C ALA A 306 -0.35 11.10 3.02
N SER A 307 -0.20 10.10 3.87
CA SER A 307 0.96 9.22 3.92
C SER A 307 0.72 8.06 2.95
N GLY A 308 1.65 7.77 2.05
CA GLY A 308 1.56 6.62 1.14
C GLY A 308 0.86 6.91 -0.19
N ALA A 309 0.48 8.17 -0.43
CA ALA A 309 -0.32 8.55 -1.59
C ALA A 309 0.45 8.46 -2.91
N VAL A 310 -0.18 7.87 -3.92
CA VAL A 310 0.37 7.75 -5.28
C VAL A 310 0.36 9.07 -6.07
N ILE A 311 -0.45 10.03 -5.61
CA ILE A 311 -0.54 11.39 -6.13
C ILE A 311 -0.66 12.31 -4.92
N GLN A 312 0.31 13.20 -4.74
CA GLN A 312 0.22 14.27 -3.74
C GLN A 312 -0.48 15.50 -4.34
N PRO A 313 -1.18 16.32 -3.54
CA PRO A 313 -1.85 17.53 -4.02
C PRO A 313 -0.90 18.46 -4.78
N GLN A 314 -1.43 19.20 -5.76
CA GLN A 314 -0.64 20.17 -6.52
C GLN A 314 0.06 21.17 -5.57
N GLY A 315 1.36 21.39 -5.80
CA GLY A 315 2.18 22.28 -4.98
C GLY A 315 2.64 21.68 -3.64
N SER A 316 2.25 20.44 -3.32
CA SER A 316 2.78 19.73 -2.15
C SER A 316 4.29 19.53 -2.26
N THR A 317 4.99 19.74 -1.15
CA THR A 317 6.41 19.38 -1.01
C THR A 317 6.61 17.91 -0.61
N LEU A 318 5.52 17.19 -0.32
CA LEU A 318 5.56 15.74 -0.14
C LEU A 318 5.74 15.04 -1.48
N GLY A 319 6.59 14.00 -1.50
CA GLY A 319 6.71 13.11 -2.65
C GLY A 319 5.55 12.15 -2.77
N SER A 320 5.16 11.87 -4.00
CA SER A 320 4.23 10.77 -4.28
C SER A 320 4.92 9.42 -4.15
N CYS A 321 4.23 8.44 -3.59
CA CYS A 321 4.68 7.06 -3.49
C CYS A 321 4.40 6.32 -4.80
N SER A 322 5.44 6.07 -5.59
CA SER A 322 5.31 5.25 -6.80
C SER A 322 4.93 3.81 -6.48
N TRP A 323 5.34 3.34 -5.30
CA TRP A 323 5.33 1.94 -4.88
C TRP A 323 6.08 1.04 -5.87
N GLU A 324 7.00 1.60 -6.62
CA GLU A 324 7.87 0.91 -7.57
C GLU A 324 9.27 0.82 -6.97
N PHE A 325 9.66 -0.39 -6.61
CA PHE A 325 10.88 -0.64 -5.86
C PHE A 325 12.05 -1.05 -6.76
N GLN A 326 13.24 -0.54 -6.44
CA GLN A 326 14.50 -0.86 -7.11
C GLN A 326 15.54 -1.34 -6.07
N PRO A 327 15.41 -2.56 -5.52
CA PRO A 327 16.31 -3.05 -4.49
C PRO A 327 17.75 -3.24 -5.02
N PRO A 328 18.77 -3.14 -4.15
CA PRO A 328 20.16 -3.35 -4.51
C PRO A 328 20.43 -4.74 -5.11
N THR A 329 21.47 -4.84 -5.93
CA THR A 329 21.92 -6.13 -6.50
C THR A 329 22.68 -6.97 -5.45
N PRO A 330 22.42 -8.29 -5.37
CA PRO A 330 21.40 -9.03 -6.09
C PRO A 330 20.00 -8.84 -5.47
N ALA A 331 19.02 -8.46 -6.29
CA ALA A 331 17.67 -8.10 -5.83
C ALA A 331 16.93 -9.24 -5.10
N GLN A 332 17.27 -10.50 -5.40
CA GLN A 332 16.76 -11.69 -4.71
C GLN A 332 17.05 -11.69 -3.20
N ASN A 333 18.04 -10.93 -2.73
CA ASN A 333 18.29 -10.75 -1.31
C ASN A 333 17.21 -9.92 -0.63
N PHE A 334 16.31 -9.25 -1.35
CA PHE A 334 15.27 -8.36 -0.81
C PHE A 334 13.85 -8.84 -1.14
N TYR A 335 13.69 -9.78 -2.07
CA TYR A 335 12.39 -10.37 -2.39
C TYR A 335 11.93 -11.33 -1.31
N PHE A 336 10.66 -11.25 -0.96
CA PHE A 336 9.97 -12.24 -0.15
C PHE A 336 9.01 -13.04 -1.02
N VAL A 337 9.05 -14.36 -0.90
CA VAL A 337 8.30 -15.28 -1.76
C VAL A 337 7.44 -16.25 -0.95
N SER A 338 6.56 -16.98 -1.63
CA SER A 338 5.71 -17.98 -1.01
C SER A 338 6.52 -19.06 -0.28
N GLN A 339 5.90 -19.70 0.70
CA GLN A 339 6.51 -20.74 1.51
C GLN A 339 6.85 -22.01 0.71
N GLY A 340 7.74 -22.84 1.26
CA GLY A 340 8.26 -24.04 0.61
C GLY A 340 9.43 -24.66 1.38
N ALA A 341 10.20 -25.52 0.72
CA ALA A 341 11.46 -26.05 1.24
C ALA A 341 12.64 -25.13 0.89
N ASP A 342 13.79 -25.31 1.54
CA ASP A 342 15.04 -24.69 1.08
C ASP A 342 15.50 -25.37 -0.21
N ASP A 343 15.46 -24.67 -1.34
CA ASP A 343 15.95 -25.19 -2.62
C ASP A 343 17.13 -24.37 -3.17
N ASN A 344 17.63 -23.42 -2.37
CA ASN A 344 18.69 -22.47 -2.73
C ASN A 344 18.47 -21.80 -4.10
N CYS A 345 17.21 -21.59 -4.49
CA CYS A 345 16.80 -21.06 -5.78
C CYS A 345 17.25 -21.84 -7.02
N THR A 346 17.60 -23.13 -6.87
CA THR A 346 18.09 -23.96 -7.97
C THR A 346 17.00 -24.33 -8.99
N SER A 347 15.72 -24.21 -8.62
CA SER A 347 14.57 -24.63 -9.41
C SER A 347 13.83 -23.48 -10.14
N CYS A 348 14.37 -22.25 -10.10
CA CYS A 348 13.61 -21.04 -10.40
C CYS A 348 13.30 -20.90 -11.89
N LYS A 349 12.01 -20.99 -12.20
CA LYS A 349 11.45 -20.73 -13.53
C LYS A 349 10.36 -19.67 -13.43
N SER A 350 10.26 -18.83 -14.46
CA SER A 350 9.14 -17.89 -14.60
C SER A 350 7.80 -18.65 -14.49
N PRO A 351 6.80 -18.13 -13.75
CA PRO A 351 6.73 -16.79 -13.16
C PRO A 351 7.26 -16.67 -11.71
N ASN A 352 7.91 -17.70 -11.17
CA ASN A 352 8.47 -17.66 -9.81
C ASN A 352 9.77 -16.86 -9.76
N LEU A 353 10.05 -16.25 -8.61
CA LEU A 353 11.29 -15.55 -8.31
C LEU A 353 12.10 -16.32 -7.26
N CYS A 354 13.41 -16.14 -7.32
CA CYS A 354 14.28 -16.43 -6.19
C CYS A 354 14.08 -15.37 -5.10
N GLY A 355 13.85 -15.79 -3.86
CA GLY A 355 13.74 -14.88 -2.73
C GLY A 355 13.80 -15.60 -1.39
N MET A 356 13.51 -14.86 -0.32
CA MET A 356 13.46 -15.37 1.06
C MET A 356 12.03 -15.76 1.44
N ALA A 357 11.87 -16.79 2.26
CA ALA A 357 10.57 -17.18 2.81
C ALA A 357 10.74 -17.94 4.13
N TYR A 358 9.72 -17.91 4.99
CA TYR A 358 9.69 -18.80 6.16
C TYR A 358 9.43 -20.24 5.74
N ASN A 359 9.98 -21.20 6.50
CA ASN A 359 9.72 -22.63 6.29
C ASN A 359 8.26 -23.03 6.49
N GLN A 360 7.54 -22.32 7.36
CA GLN A 360 6.13 -22.54 7.64
C GLN A 360 5.51 -21.22 8.11
N VAL A 361 4.19 -21.05 7.94
CA VAL A 361 3.50 -19.93 8.59
C VAL A 361 3.54 -20.19 10.09
N ASN A 362 4.42 -19.48 10.80
CA ASN A 362 4.37 -19.39 12.24
C ASN A 362 3.36 -18.30 12.65
N THR A 363 2.32 -18.71 13.35
CA THR A 363 1.33 -17.78 13.87
C THR A 363 1.84 -17.00 15.07
N ASP A 364 2.75 -17.53 15.88
CA ASP A 364 3.03 -17.04 17.23
C ASP A 364 4.12 -15.97 17.31
N GLY A 365 4.51 -15.39 16.17
CA GLY A 365 5.73 -14.59 16.02
C GLY A 365 7.01 -15.43 16.20
N GLY A 366 6.86 -16.75 16.33
CA GLY A 366 7.96 -17.69 16.47
C GLY A 366 8.76 -17.75 15.18
N GLN A 367 10.07 -17.67 15.33
CA GLN A 367 10.97 -17.35 14.25
C GLN A 367 11.39 -18.63 13.50
N ALA A 368 10.51 -19.16 12.65
CA ALA A 368 10.87 -20.25 11.75
C ALA A 368 12.09 -19.83 10.89
N PRO A 369 13.02 -20.75 10.57
CA PRO A 369 14.17 -20.38 9.79
C PRO A 369 13.76 -19.77 8.45
N ILE A 370 14.45 -18.70 8.06
CA ILE A 370 14.23 -18.00 6.80
C ILE A 370 15.17 -18.59 5.76
N ASN A 371 14.59 -19.14 4.70
CA ASN A 371 15.34 -19.91 3.72
C ASN A 371 15.25 -19.26 2.35
N ARG A 372 16.27 -19.53 1.54
CA ARG A 372 16.32 -19.12 0.14
C ARG A 372 15.53 -20.10 -0.70
N ARG A 373 14.58 -19.61 -1.50
CA ARG A 373 13.82 -20.47 -2.39
C ARG A 373 13.20 -19.82 -3.61
N CYS A 374 12.73 -20.66 -4.52
CA CYS A 374 11.84 -20.27 -5.61
C CYS A 374 10.38 -20.21 -5.16
N GLY A 375 9.71 -19.10 -5.43
CA GLY A 375 8.28 -18.96 -5.12
C GLY A 375 7.62 -17.79 -5.81
N THR A 376 6.31 -17.65 -5.59
CA THR A 376 5.55 -16.49 -6.08
C THR A 376 5.87 -15.29 -5.19
N PHE A 377 6.07 -14.12 -5.79
CA PHE A 377 6.35 -12.89 -5.05
C PHE A 377 5.22 -12.58 -4.05
N GLN A 378 5.61 -12.30 -2.80
CA GLN A 378 4.70 -11.92 -1.73
C GLN A 378 4.96 -10.51 -1.22
N GLY A 379 6.15 -9.95 -1.47
CA GLY A 379 6.54 -8.66 -0.94
C GLY A 379 8.04 -8.44 -0.95
N TYR A 380 8.47 -7.39 -0.28
CA TYR A 380 9.88 -7.18 0.06
C TYR A 380 10.06 -7.25 1.56
N TRP A 381 11.20 -7.76 1.99
CA TRP A 381 11.55 -7.78 3.39
C TRP A 381 12.67 -6.77 3.67
N THR A 382 12.81 -6.36 4.93
CA THR A 382 13.87 -5.47 5.40
C THR A 382 14.64 -6.13 6.53
N ILE A 383 15.86 -5.68 6.75
CA ILE A 383 16.67 -6.18 7.87
C ILE A 383 16.06 -5.83 9.23
N ALA A 384 15.32 -4.71 9.31
CA ALA A 384 14.58 -4.28 10.50
C ALA A 384 13.42 -5.24 10.87
N SER A 385 12.92 -6.03 9.93
CA SER A 385 11.94 -7.10 10.21
C SER A 385 12.45 -8.17 11.18
N PHE A 386 13.76 -8.25 11.42
CA PHE A 386 14.37 -9.38 12.08
C PHE A 386 15.32 -8.99 13.21
N ASN A 387 14.79 -9.08 14.43
CA ASN A 387 15.58 -9.24 15.65
C ASN A 387 16.13 -10.69 15.75
N TYR A 388 16.86 -11.13 14.71
CA TYR A 388 17.41 -12.50 14.55
C TYR A 388 18.94 -12.46 14.72
N PRO A 389 19.46 -12.36 15.95
CA PRO A 389 20.87 -12.14 16.20
C PRO A 389 21.74 -13.40 16.03
N ILE A 390 21.16 -14.55 15.68
CA ILE A 390 21.88 -15.82 15.61
C ILE A 390 21.78 -16.50 14.24
N ALA A 391 22.90 -17.06 13.80
CA ALA A 391 23.06 -17.66 12.48
C ALA A 391 22.14 -18.87 12.23
N THR A 392 21.74 -19.60 13.27
CA THR A 392 20.95 -20.85 13.18
C THR A 392 19.50 -20.62 12.74
N GLN A 393 19.03 -19.38 12.70
CA GLN A 393 17.70 -19.02 12.25
C GLN A 393 17.62 -18.78 10.73
N TRP A 394 18.70 -19.07 10.00
CA TRP A 394 18.80 -18.86 8.56
C TRP A 394 19.14 -20.17 7.85
N GLY A 395 18.55 -20.37 6.67
CA GLY A 395 18.80 -21.54 5.82
C GLY A 395 20.11 -21.46 5.03
N SER A 396 20.10 -22.13 3.87
CA SER A 396 21.22 -22.31 2.95
C SER A 396 21.93 -21.00 2.57
N GLN A 397 21.16 -19.93 2.35
CA GLN A 397 21.71 -18.59 2.27
C GLN A 397 21.44 -17.80 3.54
N ASN A 398 22.49 -17.70 4.34
CA ASN A 398 22.48 -16.97 5.57
C ASN A 398 22.70 -15.46 5.35
N LEU A 399 21.61 -14.69 5.31
CA LEU A 399 21.71 -13.23 5.16
C LEU A 399 22.29 -12.54 6.40
N TYR A 400 22.37 -13.23 7.55
CA TYR A 400 23.19 -12.80 8.69
C TYR A 400 24.62 -12.45 8.26
N ASN A 401 25.22 -13.27 7.40
CA ASN A 401 26.57 -13.04 6.90
C ASN A 401 26.60 -11.92 5.85
N PHE A 402 25.58 -11.83 4.99
CA PHE A 402 25.48 -10.75 4.00
C PHE A 402 25.40 -9.36 4.65
N TYR A 403 24.65 -9.24 5.75
CA TYR A 403 24.55 -8.00 6.53
C TYR A 403 25.61 -7.88 7.63
N ALA A 404 26.50 -8.86 7.75
CA ALA A 404 27.53 -8.94 8.80
C ALA A 404 26.98 -8.76 10.23
N LEU A 405 25.76 -9.23 10.50
CA LEU A 405 24.99 -8.89 11.72
C LEU A 405 25.72 -9.22 13.02
N GLY A 406 26.43 -10.35 13.08
CA GLY A 406 27.22 -10.76 14.24
C GLY A 406 28.60 -10.14 14.35
N THR A 407 29.00 -9.35 13.36
CA THR A 407 30.32 -8.72 13.37
C THR A 407 30.30 -7.56 14.36
N PRO A 408 31.28 -7.45 15.27
CA PRO A 408 31.42 -6.30 16.14
C PRO A 408 31.49 -5.00 15.32
N LEU A 409 30.84 -3.94 15.80
CA LEU A 409 31.04 -2.63 15.20
C LEU A 409 32.51 -2.24 15.40
N PRO A 410 33.23 -1.87 14.32
CA PRO A 410 34.61 -1.44 14.45
C PRO A 410 34.68 -0.14 15.26
N ALA A 411 35.87 0.24 15.71
CA ALA A 411 36.15 1.64 16.01
C ALA A 411 36.15 2.41 14.68
N GLY A 412 34.95 2.71 14.18
CA GLY A 412 34.74 3.42 12.93
C GLY A 412 35.06 4.92 13.07
N PRO A 413 34.85 5.72 12.01
CA PRO A 413 35.04 7.17 12.05
C PRO A 413 34.31 7.87 13.21
N ASP A 414 33.17 7.34 13.64
CA ASP A 414 32.40 7.91 14.76
C ASP A 414 32.77 7.31 16.13
N GLY A 415 33.69 6.34 16.17
CA GLY A 415 34.29 5.84 17.40
C GLY A 415 33.58 4.64 18.03
N ASP A 416 33.61 4.57 19.36
CA ASP A 416 33.20 3.40 20.14
C ASP A 416 31.67 3.34 20.36
N TYR A 417 31.07 2.20 20.02
CA TYR A 417 29.65 1.89 20.23
C TYR A 417 29.38 1.15 21.54
N GLY A 418 30.38 1.02 22.40
CA GLY A 418 30.28 0.32 23.67
C GLY A 418 30.52 -1.19 23.54
N GLN A 419 30.81 -1.82 24.68
CA GLN A 419 31.20 -3.22 24.73
C GLN A 419 30.12 -4.13 24.13
N GLY A 420 30.51 -4.97 23.18
CA GLY A 420 29.65 -6.01 22.59
C GLY A 420 28.69 -5.51 21.51
N ALA A 421 28.80 -4.26 21.06
CA ALA A 421 27.96 -3.73 19.99
C ALA A 421 28.30 -4.38 18.64
N THR A 422 27.26 -4.70 17.85
CA THR A 422 27.35 -5.39 16.56
C THR A 422 26.54 -4.67 15.49
N TYR A 423 26.73 -5.04 14.22
CA TYR A 423 25.92 -4.51 13.13
C TYR A 423 24.42 -4.79 13.31
N ALA A 424 24.03 -5.88 13.98
CA ALA A 424 22.64 -6.12 14.36
C ALA A 424 22.08 -4.99 15.23
N ASN A 425 22.87 -4.47 16.17
CA ASN A 425 22.45 -3.32 16.97
C ASN A 425 22.23 -2.08 16.09
N MET A 426 23.11 -1.81 15.13
CA MET A 426 23.00 -0.63 14.26
C MET A 426 21.80 -0.71 13.31
N TYR A 427 21.54 -1.87 12.69
CA TYR A 427 20.35 -2.05 11.85
C TYR A 427 19.05 -2.02 12.65
N GLY A 428 19.08 -2.48 13.90
CA GLY A 428 17.90 -2.56 14.76
C GLY A 428 17.67 -1.33 15.63
N CYS A 429 18.55 -0.33 15.60
CA CYS A 429 18.52 0.79 16.54
C CYS A 429 18.50 0.35 18.02
N ILE A 430 19.28 -0.67 18.35
CA ILE A 430 19.33 -1.22 19.70
C ILE A 430 20.37 -0.42 20.49
N VAL A 431 19.89 0.34 21.48
CA VAL A 431 20.72 1.16 22.37
C VAL A 431 21.77 0.28 23.06
N THR A 432 23.00 0.77 23.04
CA THR A 432 24.19 0.05 23.53
C THR A 432 24.59 0.46 24.94
N SER A 433 25.59 -0.21 25.51
CA SER A 433 26.06 -0.01 26.88
C SER A 433 26.57 1.41 27.19
N ASN A 434 27.00 2.16 26.18
CA ASN A 434 27.40 3.56 26.32
C ASN A 434 26.34 4.55 25.79
N SER A 435 25.09 4.10 25.64
CA SER A 435 23.96 4.89 25.11
C SER A 435 24.09 5.28 23.63
N SER A 436 25.02 4.67 22.87
CA SER A 436 25.04 4.80 21.40
C SER A 436 23.87 4.09 20.74
N LEU A 437 23.66 4.36 19.46
CA LEU A 437 22.61 3.77 18.64
C LEU A 437 21.18 4.11 19.10
N ASN A 438 21.02 5.31 19.68
CA ASN A 438 19.73 5.91 19.98
C ASN A 438 19.37 6.94 18.88
N THR A 439 18.24 7.63 19.04
CA THR A 439 17.77 8.67 18.11
C THR A 439 18.78 9.80 17.91
N GLY A 440 18.92 10.27 16.67
CA GLY A 440 19.67 11.49 16.34
C GLY A 440 18.85 12.78 16.31
N TYR A 441 17.60 12.74 16.79
CA TYR A 441 16.77 13.95 16.97
C TYR A 441 16.93 14.59 18.36
N ALA A 442 17.55 13.89 19.31
CA ALA A 442 17.84 14.40 20.65
C ALA A 442 19.31 14.78 20.80
N GLN A 443 19.58 15.83 21.58
CA GLN A 443 20.94 16.23 21.95
C GLN A 443 21.61 15.18 22.84
N GLY A 444 22.93 15.05 22.74
CA GLY A 444 23.74 14.25 23.66
C GLY A 444 23.86 12.76 23.35
N THR A 445 23.22 12.24 22.30
CA THR A 445 23.38 10.84 21.86
C THR A 445 24.76 10.62 21.22
N PRO A 446 25.62 9.72 21.75
CA PRO A 446 26.80 9.23 21.03
C PRO A 446 26.35 8.38 19.83
N ASN A 447 27.02 8.47 18.69
CA ASN A 447 26.88 7.60 17.51
C ASN A 447 25.46 7.05 17.26
N VAL A 448 24.60 7.89 16.67
CA VAL A 448 23.15 7.64 16.52
C VAL A 448 22.86 6.45 15.59
N CYS A 449 21.74 5.74 15.74
CA CYS A 449 21.41 4.63 14.85
C CYS A 449 20.61 5.05 13.61
N GLY A 450 20.83 6.28 13.16
CA GLY A 450 20.06 6.88 12.09
C GLY A 450 19.41 8.17 12.55
N CYS A 451 19.55 9.15 11.66
CA CYS A 451 18.86 10.41 11.58
C CYS A 451 19.35 10.98 10.24
N TYR A 452 18.70 10.58 9.15
CA TYR A 452 19.13 10.98 7.83
C TYR A 452 18.21 12.07 7.29
N ASP A 453 18.80 13.19 6.91
CA ASP A 453 18.06 14.25 6.24
C ASP A 453 17.77 13.85 4.80
N TRP A 454 16.55 13.38 4.53
CA TRP A 454 16.16 12.87 3.22
C TRP A 454 16.15 13.92 2.12
N ASN A 455 16.14 15.20 2.48
CA ASN A 455 16.29 16.30 1.53
C ASN A 455 17.75 16.51 1.04
N LYS A 456 18.74 15.77 1.58
CA LYS A 456 20.12 15.73 1.06
C LYS A 456 20.14 15.17 -0.37
N SER A 457 21.00 15.74 -1.22
CA SER A 457 21.09 15.36 -2.65
C SER A 457 21.38 13.87 -2.89
N GLN A 458 22.09 13.22 -1.97
CA GLN A 458 22.49 11.81 -2.08
C GLN A 458 21.30 10.83 -2.03
N SER A 459 20.18 11.19 -1.39
CA SER A 459 19.00 10.31 -1.34
C SER A 459 18.20 10.30 -2.64
N ALA A 460 18.20 11.42 -3.37
CA ALA A 460 17.26 11.73 -4.44
C ALA A 460 15.78 11.46 -4.07
N VAL A 461 15.42 11.51 -2.78
CA VAL A 461 14.06 11.31 -2.29
C VAL A 461 13.34 12.66 -2.32
N PRO A 462 12.28 12.83 -3.12
CA PRO A 462 11.51 14.07 -3.13
C PRO A 462 10.60 14.11 -1.90
N THR A 463 11.09 14.53 -0.74
CA THR A 463 10.25 14.60 0.47
C THR A 463 10.45 15.90 1.24
N ALA A 464 9.42 16.30 1.96
CA ALA A 464 9.50 17.37 2.94
C ALA A 464 10.12 16.83 4.24
N GLN A 465 10.66 17.72 5.05
CA GLN A 465 11.20 17.34 6.35
C GLN A 465 10.87 18.40 7.41
N ALA A 466 10.22 17.98 8.49
CA ALA A 466 9.75 18.85 9.56
C ALA A 466 10.89 19.46 10.38
N ALA A 467 12.01 18.76 10.50
CA ALA A 467 13.22 19.24 11.16
C ALA A 467 14.44 18.47 10.65
N ASN A 468 15.61 19.11 10.64
CA ASN A 468 16.87 18.45 10.34
C ASN A 468 17.37 17.65 11.55
N CYS A 469 18.24 16.72 11.25
CA CYS A 469 18.95 15.93 12.23
C CYS A 469 19.87 16.79 13.10
N VAL A 470 19.87 16.48 14.40
CA VAL A 470 20.75 17.14 15.36
C VAL A 470 22.15 16.53 15.28
N LYS A 471 22.23 15.25 14.94
CA LYS A 471 23.47 14.50 14.77
C LYS A 471 23.30 13.38 13.74
N ASP A 472 24.35 13.11 12.98
CA ASP A 472 24.46 12.03 12.01
C ASP A 472 25.43 10.93 12.50
N ASN A 473 25.54 9.85 11.71
CA ASN A 473 26.46 8.75 11.93
C ASN A 473 26.93 8.23 10.56
N ALA A 474 28.20 8.46 10.23
CA ALA A 474 28.84 8.07 9.00
C ALA A 474 28.94 6.55 8.82
N ASP A 475 29.08 5.78 9.92
CA ASP A 475 29.03 4.32 9.84
C ASP A 475 27.64 3.81 9.50
N TRP A 476 26.59 4.45 10.03
CA TRP A 476 25.21 4.15 9.66
C TRP A 476 24.93 4.50 8.19
N GLU A 477 25.37 5.67 7.73
CA GLU A 477 25.23 6.08 6.32
C GLU A 477 25.98 5.15 5.36
N ARG A 478 27.12 4.61 5.78
CA ARG A 478 27.89 3.64 4.98
C ARG A 478 27.21 2.28 4.89
N VAL A 479 26.55 1.85 5.97
CA VAL A 479 26.13 0.44 6.13
C VAL A 479 24.63 0.26 5.93
N VAL A 480 23.81 1.08 6.60
CA VAL A 480 22.35 0.92 6.65
C VAL A 480 21.68 1.67 5.50
N PHE A 481 22.05 2.93 5.27
CA PHE A 481 21.41 3.77 4.24
C PHE A 481 21.30 3.11 2.85
N PRO A 482 22.36 2.47 2.30
CA PRO A 482 22.28 1.83 0.97
C PRO A 482 21.31 0.63 0.93
N LYS A 483 20.87 0.12 2.09
CA LYS A 483 19.94 -1.01 2.21
C LYS A 483 18.49 -0.57 2.37
N ILE A 484 18.23 0.70 2.63
CA ILE A 484 16.88 1.23 2.88
C ILE A 484 16.47 2.37 1.92
N VAL A 485 17.41 3.06 1.28
CA VAL A 485 17.10 4.23 0.43
C VAL A 485 16.10 3.91 -0.68
N TRP A 486 16.16 2.72 -1.28
CA TRP A 486 15.24 2.27 -2.32
C TRP A 486 13.79 2.08 -1.83
N LEU A 487 13.59 1.81 -0.54
CA LEU A 487 12.26 1.76 0.09
C LEU A 487 11.69 3.18 0.17
N LYS A 488 12.51 4.12 0.63
CA LYS A 488 12.13 5.53 0.76
C LYS A 488 11.89 6.20 -0.60
N GLN A 489 12.68 5.84 -1.62
CA GLN A 489 12.46 6.30 -2.99
C GLN A 489 11.14 5.77 -3.57
N ALA A 490 10.75 4.54 -3.22
CA ALA A 490 9.46 3.97 -3.64
C ALA A 490 8.27 4.64 -2.92
N CYS A 491 8.45 5.07 -1.67
CA CYS A 491 7.46 5.85 -0.94
C CYS A 491 8.07 6.92 -0.02
N PRO A 492 8.21 8.18 -0.51
CA PRO A 492 8.87 9.26 0.22
C PRO A 492 8.23 9.67 1.56
N THR A 493 6.96 9.32 1.76
CA THR A 493 6.18 9.67 2.96
C THR A 493 6.00 8.50 3.94
N ALA A 494 6.50 7.31 3.63
CA ALA A 494 6.42 6.17 4.53
C ALA A 494 7.68 6.06 5.40
N TYR A 495 7.52 5.56 6.62
CA TYR A 495 8.63 5.15 7.47
C TYR A 495 9.37 3.97 6.84
N ALA A 496 10.62 4.18 6.45
CA ALA A 496 11.48 3.15 5.86
C ALA A 496 12.45 2.52 6.87
N TYR A 497 12.70 3.19 8.01
CA TYR A 497 13.58 2.72 9.07
C TYR A 497 13.19 3.31 10.44
N GLN A 498 13.80 2.80 11.52
CA GLN A 498 13.60 3.31 12.87
C GLN A 498 14.11 4.76 12.98
N PHE A 499 13.30 5.67 13.50
CA PHE A 499 13.59 7.10 13.56
C PHE A 499 13.53 7.84 12.22
N ASP A 500 12.68 7.39 11.29
CA ASP A 500 12.33 8.12 10.07
C ASP A 500 11.23 9.19 10.30
N ASP A 501 11.22 9.82 11.48
CA ASP A 501 10.06 10.61 11.93
C ASP A 501 9.86 11.89 11.12
N LYS A 502 10.93 12.63 10.88
CA LYS A 502 10.79 14.01 10.39
C LYS A 502 10.32 14.12 8.94
N SER A 503 10.26 13.03 8.19
CA SER A 503 9.72 13.01 6.83
C SER A 503 8.47 12.13 6.67
N SER A 504 7.99 11.50 7.76
CA SER A 504 6.92 10.48 7.68
C SER A 504 5.97 10.43 8.87
N SER A 505 6.09 11.34 9.84
CA SER A 505 5.09 11.56 10.88
C SER A 505 4.05 12.60 10.43
N PHE A 506 2.77 12.23 10.48
CA PHE A 506 1.65 13.11 10.18
C PHE A 506 0.76 13.26 11.40
N GLN A 507 0.02 14.36 11.51
CA GLN A 507 -0.95 14.55 12.58
C GLN A 507 -2.18 15.27 12.05
N CYS A 508 -3.35 14.90 12.54
CA CYS A 508 -4.61 15.50 12.15
C CYS A 508 -5.54 15.57 13.37
N ASN A 509 -5.95 16.79 13.73
CA ASN A 509 -6.89 17.09 14.81
C ASN A 509 -7.83 18.20 14.33
N PRO A 510 -8.71 17.93 13.35
CA PRO A 510 -9.34 18.98 12.56
C PRO A 510 -10.57 19.61 13.23
N ASN A 511 -11.20 18.90 14.16
CA ASN A 511 -12.46 19.31 14.78
C ASN A 511 -12.18 19.76 16.20
N LYS A 512 -12.33 21.06 16.50
CA LYS A 512 -12.29 21.56 17.89
C LYS A 512 -13.34 20.84 18.73
N GLY A 513 -12.90 19.89 19.56
CA GLY A 513 -13.76 19.11 20.45
C GLY A 513 -14.28 17.80 19.85
N GLY A 514 -13.76 17.37 18.69
CA GLY A 514 -14.08 16.09 18.06
C GLY A 514 -12.88 15.14 17.94
N TYR A 515 -13.16 13.95 17.46
CA TYR A 515 -12.19 12.92 17.12
C TYR A 515 -11.84 12.97 15.62
N THR A 516 -10.66 12.45 15.27
CA THR A 516 -10.21 12.36 13.89
C THR A 516 -10.66 11.04 13.27
N SER A 517 -11.26 11.12 12.09
CA SER A 517 -11.51 9.93 11.28
C SER A 517 -10.40 9.73 10.25
N TYR A 518 -10.19 8.51 9.81
CA TYR A 518 -9.09 8.14 8.91
C TYR A 518 -9.61 7.35 7.72
N GLN A 519 -8.99 7.55 6.56
CA GLN A 519 -9.16 6.69 5.40
C GLN A 519 -7.87 5.90 5.18
N VAL A 520 -8.02 4.60 4.93
CA VAL A 520 -6.92 3.68 4.63
C VAL A 520 -7.21 2.98 3.32
N THR A 521 -6.39 3.23 2.30
CA THR A 521 -6.55 2.61 0.97
C THR A 521 -5.46 1.58 0.75
N PHE A 522 -5.86 0.33 0.53
CA PHE A 522 -4.97 -0.74 0.10
C PHE A 522 -4.84 -0.75 -1.42
N CYS A 523 -3.61 -0.82 -1.91
CA CYS A 523 -3.25 -0.74 -3.33
C CYS A 523 -3.79 0.54 -4.03
N PRO A 524 -3.55 1.77 -3.52
CA PRO A 524 -3.99 3.00 -4.17
C PRO A 524 -3.65 3.02 -5.67
N GLY A 525 -4.65 3.32 -6.51
CA GLY A 525 -4.53 3.26 -7.97
C GLY A 525 -4.39 1.84 -8.55
N GLY A 526 -4.70 0.80 -7.78
CA GLY A 526 -4.47 -0.60 -8.14
C GLY A 526 -3.00 -1.01 -8.17
N LYS A 527 -2.08 -0.20 -7.62
CA LYS A 527 -0.66 -0.52 -7.53
C LYS A 527 -0.45 -1.68 -6.56
N THR A 528 0.39 -2.66 -6.92
CA THR A 528 0.65 -3.85 -6.09
C THR A 528 2.07 -3.92 -5.55
N GLY A 529 2.97 -3.07 -6.02
CA GLY A 529 4.41 -3.12 -5.70
C GLY A 529 5.17 -4.33 -6.25
N ALA A 530 4.55 -5.14 -7.11
CA ALA A 530 5.21 -6.28 -7.75
C ALA A 530 6.43 -5.82 -8.59
N PRO A 531 7.55 -6.57 -8.60
CA PRO A 531 8.74 -6.23 -9.37
C PRO A 531 8.44 -6.06 -10.87
N VAL A 532 9.13 -5.13 -11.53
CA VAL A 532 8.97 -4.84 -12.97
C VAL A 532 9.11 -6.10 -13.84
N VAL A 533 10.00 -7.02 -13.45
CA VAL A 533 10.20 -8.32 -14.12
C VAL A 533 8.93 -9.17 -14.18
N MET A 534 8.05 -9.07 -13.18
CA MET A 534 6.75 -9.75 -13.16
C MET A 534 5.66 -8.97 -13.88
N GLN A 535 5.76 -7.64 -13.93
CA GLN A 535 4.76 -6.80 -14.60
C GLN A 535 4.78 -6.97 -16.13
N LYS A 536 5.96 -7.27 -16.71
CA LYS A 536 6.10 -7.53 -18.16
C LYS A 536 5.52 -8.90 -18.57
N ALA A 537 5.59 -9.92 -17.72
CA ALA A 537 5.10 -11.26 -18.00
C ALA A 537 3.56 -11.39 -18.04
N LYS A 538 2.80 -10.40 -17.53
CA LYS A 538 1.34 -10.32 -17.66
C LYS A 538 0.87 -9.59 -18.93
N ARG A 539 1.78 -8.95 -19.67
CA ARG A 539 1.48 -8.18 -20.89
C ARG A 539 1.88 -8.91 -22.18
N SER A 540 2.53 -10.06 -22.07
CA SER A 540 2.72 -11.07 -23.12
C SER A 540 1.64 -12.13 -22.99
#